data_AF-A0A538IHU7-F1
#
_entry.id   AF-A0A538IHU7-F1
#
_cell.length_a   1.000
_cell.length_b   1.000
_cell.length_c   1.000
_cell.angle_alpha   90.00
_cell.angle_beta   90.00
_cell.angle_gamma   90.00
#
_symmetry.space_group_name_H-M   'P 1'
#
loop_
_entity.id
_entity.type
_entity.pdbx_description
1 polymer ?
#
loop_
_entity_poly.entity_id
_entity_poly.type
_entity_poly.pdbx_seq_one_letter_code
_entity_poly.pdbx_strand_id
1 'polypeptide(L)'
;DAAVRHSVAGFNFIYADDAGHIAYWHTGTIPIRARGHDPRLPVPGDGRFDWRGFLSPRLWPSVVDPAQGWVANWNNKPAFNWPDAGDGTIWGTTQRVGEPMMLLRASGKLTYAGLWHVARTTGQTDLRATLGFKRLLTSLHGLTPLERNVVGIVNAWNGSAFYPGGACGAQVCSPAFPIMEAWFKALEARAGAAVFGPALGNKPVADAVRAFTRTPGTTSPEFEFFDDYDQFLFDMLSGRAHGAAYIASVPRLVRAALDDAIAQLTKQQGSDPTKWRAPMPQITFQELDVGAVGTIPWENRGTWGQAVELP
;
A
#
# COMPACT_ATOMS: atom_id res chain seq x y z
N ASP A 1 7.82 13.00 -26.41
CA ASP A 1 9.20 12.57 -26.09
C ASP A 1 10.15 13.74 -25.76
N ALA A 2 10.44 14.65 -26.69
CA ALA A 2 11.45 15.71 -26.49
C ALA A 2 11.21 16.60 -25.25
N ALA A 3 9.99 17.10 -25.06
CA ALA A 3 9.66 17.97 -23.92
C ALA A 3 9.87 17.30 -22.56
N VAL A 4 9.48 16.03 -22.43
CA VAL A 4 9.59 15.26 -21.18
C VAL A 4 11.05 15.02 -20.78
N ARG A 5 11.96 14.90 -21.75
CA ARG A 5 13.39 14.67 -21.52
C ARG A 5 14.16 15.89 -20.97
N HIS A 6 13.51 17.05 -20.89
CA HIS A 6 14.04 18.24 -20.22
C HIS A 6 13.57 18.38 -18.76
N SER A 7 12.71 17.47 -18.28
CA SER A 7 12.21 17.49 -16.91
C SER A 7 13.34 17.26 -15.91
N VAL A 8 13.49 18.18 -14.97
CA VAL A 8 14.50 18.10 -13.89
C VAL A 8 13.98 17.38 -12.65
N ALA A 9 12.66 17.28 -12.51
CA ALA A 9 12.00 16.75 -11.32
C ALA A 9 11.66 15.27 -11.44
N GLY A 10 11.73 14.57 -10.30
CA GLY A 10 11.38 13.16 -10.13
C GLY A 10 9.88 12.92 -10.25
N PHE A 11 9.36 12.73 -11.46
CA PHE A 11 7.93 12.53 -11.70
C PHE A 11 7.66 11.44 -12.74
N ASN A 12 6.44 10.94 -12.70
CA ASN A 12 5.89 10.01 -13.69
C ASN A 12 5.01 10.80 -14.66
N PHE A 13 5.35 10.76 -15.95
CA PHE A 13 4.55 11.36 -17.02
C PHE A 13 3.80 10.25 -17.76
N ILE A 14 2.52 10.48 -18.02
CA ILE A 14 1.65 9.62 -18.82
C ILE A 14 1.13 10.44 -19.99
N TYR A 15 1.03 9.82 -21.17
CA TYR A 15 0.58 10.42 -22.41
C TYR A 15 -0.46 9.53 -23.09
N ALA A 16 -1.40 10.18 -23.77
CA ALA A 16 -2.32 9.57 -24.71
C ALA A 16 -2.59 10.56 -25.87
N ASP A 17 -2.86 10.06 -27.08
CA ASP A 17 -3.28 10.86 -28.23
C ASP A 17 -4.49 10.27 -28.98
N ASP A 18 -5.01 11.04 -29.94
CA ASP A 18 -6.14 10.71 -30.82
C ASP A 18 -5.78 9.69 -31.92
N ALA A 19 -4.51 9.31 -32.04
CA ALA A 19 -4.09 8.17 -32.85
C ALA A 19 -4.10 6.85 -32.05
N GLY A 20 -4.47 6.90 -30.76
CA GLY A 20 -4.55 5.76 -29.88
C GLY A 20 -3.22 5.33 -29.27
N HIS A 21 -2.18 6.17 -29.37
CA HIS A 21 -0.90 5.89 -28.73
C HIS A 21 -0.98 6.21 -27.23
N ILE A 22 -0.31 5.40 -26.42
CA ILE A 22 -0.11 5.68 -25.00
C ILE A 22 1.36 5.54 -24.64
N ALA A 23 1.82 6.36 -23.70
CA ALA A 23 3.21 6.31 -23.28
C ALA A 23 3.41 6.73 -21.83
N TYR A 24 4.56 6.32 -21.29
CA TYR A 24 5.00 6.57 -19.93
C TYR A 24 6.49 6.93 -19.89
N TRP A 25 6.85 7.86 -19.00
CA TRP A 25 8.24 8.18 -18.68
C TRP A 25 8.40 8.42 -17.18
N HIS A 26 9.47 7.87 -16.59
CA HIS A 26 9.96 8.23 -15.27
C HIS A 26 11.09 9.26 -15.40
N THR A 27 10.85 10.52 -15.05
CA THR A 27 11.80 11.61 -15.27
C THR A 27 12.60 11.98 -14.05
N GLY A 28 13.69 12.72 -14.24
CA GLY A 28 14.35 13.45 -13.17
C GLY A 28 15.86 13.59 -13.33
N THR A 29 16.45 14.52 -12.59
CA THR A 29 17.90 14.73 -12.57
C THR A 29 18.57 13.68 -11.67
N ILE A 30 18.78 12.47 -12.20
CA ILE A 30 19.21 11.30 -11.42
C ILE A 30 20.74 11.24 -11.34
N PRO A 31 21.36 11.28 -10.15
CA PRO A 31 22.80 11.32 -10.02
C PRO A 31 23.47 9.98 -10.33
N ILE A 32 24.61 10.03 -11.03
CA ILE A 32 25.52 8.90 -11.17
C ILE A 32 26.40 8.86 -9.93
N ARG A 33 26.14 7.89 -9.05
CA ARG A 33 26.85 7.78 -7.77
C ARG A 33 28.21 7.11 -7.91
N ALA A 34 29.17 7.52 -7.08
CA ALA A 34 30.47 6.87 -7.00
C ALA A 34 30.34 5.41 -6.54
N ARG A 35 31.32 4.57 -6.91
CA ARG A 35 31.35 3.17 -6.46
C ARG A 35 31.36 3.11 -4.93
N GLY A 36 30.48 2.28 -4.36
CA GLY A 36 30.33 2.11 -2.91
C GLY A 36 29.49 3.18 -2.21
N HIS A 37 28.95 4.17 -2.93
CA HIS A 37 27.98 5.11 -2.40
C HIS A 37 26.64 4.39 -2.20
N ASP A 38 26.28 4.10 -0.94
CA ASP A 38 24.96 3.56 -0.57
C ASP A 38 23.94 4.71 -0.57
N PRO A 39 22.94 4.72 -1.47
CA PRO A 39 22.00 5.83 -1.60
C PRO A 39 21.06 6.00 -0.40
N ARG A 40 21.04 5.04 0.53
CA ARG A 40 20.17 5.02 1.71
C ARG A 40 20.79 5.72 2.91
N LEU A 41 22.07 6.08 2.83
CA LEU A 41 22.83 6.63 3.95
C LEU A 41 23.56 7.91 3.53
N PRO A 42 23.78 8.86 4.46
CA PRO A 42 24.70 9.95 4.23
C PRO A 42 26.10 9.43 3.88
N VAL A 43 26.80 10.15 3.00
CA VAL A 43 28.19 9.87 2.63
C VAL A 43 29.12 10.99 3.09
N PRO A 44 30.40 10.70 3.37
CA PRO A 44 31.41 11.73 3.61
C PRO A 44 31.48 12.78 2.48
N GLY A 45 31.52 14.06 2.85
CA GLY A 45 31.58 15.20 1.92
C GLY A 45 32.99 15.67 1.57
N ASP A 46 34.00 14.79 1.63
CA ASP A 46 35.40 15.10 1.31
C ASP A 46 35.76 14.90 -0.17
N GLY A 47 34.75 14.84 -1.04
CA GLY A 47 34.91 14.66 -2.49
C GLY A 47 34.93 13.21 -2.95
N ARG A 48 35.20 12.23 -2.08
CA ARG A 48 35.38 10.83 -2.49
C ARG A 48 34.10 10.19 -3.04
N PHE A 49 32.94 10.65 -2.56
CA PHE A 49 31.60 10.16 -2.94
C PHE A 49 30.80 11.14 -3.79
N ASP A 50 31.43 12.21 -4.29
CA ASP A 50 30.81 13.19 -5.18
C ASP A 50 30.20 12.50 -6.41
N TRP A 51 29.06 13.03 -6.85
CA TRP A 51 28.36 12.53 -8.03
C TRP A 51 29.20 12.73 -9.28
N ARG A 52 29.17 11.74 -10.18
CA ARG A 52 29.94 11.71 -11.43
C ARG A 52 29.13 12.24 -12.61
N GLY A 53 28.28 13.23 -12.34
CA GLY A 53 27.28 13.76 -13.28
C GLY A 53 25.90 13.10 -13.10
N PHE A 54 25.09 13.16 -14.15
CA PHE A 54 23.70 12.72 -14.13
C PHE A 54 23.41 11.71 -15.24
N LEU A 55 22.47 10.81 -14.96
CA LEU A 55 22.01 9.79 -15.89
C LEU A 55 21.38 10.47 -17.12
N SER A 56 21.80 10.04 -18.32
CA SER A 56 21.22 10.55 -19.56
C SER A 56 19.71 10.31 -19.59
N PRO A 57 18.89 11.30 -20.02
CA PRO A 57 17.44 11.10 -20.18
C PRO A 57 17.04 9.95 -21.09
N ARG A 58 17.95 9.48 -21.97
CA ARG A 58 17.74 8.30 -22.82
C ARG A 58 17.71 6.98 -22.06
N LEU A 59 18.24 6.96 -20.84
CA LEU A 59 18.30 5.78 -19.97
C LEU A 59 17.19 5.78 -18.91
N TRP A 60 16.35 6.81 -18.89
CA TRP A 60 15.18 6.84 -18.02
C TRP A 60 14.17 5.75 -18.42
N PRO A 61 13.54 5.07 -17.46
CA PRO A 61 12.47 4.13 -17.74
C PRO A 61 11.36 4.82 -18.54
N SER A 62 11.02 4.24 -19.69
CA SER A 62 9.95 4.71 -20.53
C SER A 62 9.37 3.57 -21.35
N VAL A 63 8.11 3.69 -21.74
CA VAL A 63 7.46 2.78 -22.68
C VAL A 63 6.48 3.55 -23.56
N VAL A 64 6.40 3.16 -24.84
CA VAL A 64 5.41 3.65 -25.81
C VAL A 64 4.68 2.41 -26.32
N ASP A 65 3.35 2.49 -26.39
CA ASP A 65 2.44 1.43 -26.84
C ASP A 65 2.77 0.06 -26.23
N PRO A 66 2.71 -0.07 -24.88
CA PRO A 66 3.00 -1.32 -24.22
C PRO A 66 2.04 -2.42 -24.72
N ALA A 67 2.56 -3.61 -24.99
CA ALA A 67 1.78 -4.72 -25.57
C ALA A 67 0.52 -5.11 -24.78
N GLN A 68 0.49 -4.83 -23.46
CA GLN A 68 -0.67 -5.08 -22.60
C GLN A 68 -1.81 -4.05 -22.78
N GLY A 69 -1.58 -2.96 -23.52
CA GLY A 69 -2.60 -1.96 -23.87
C GLY A 69 -2.95 -0.96 -22.77
N TRP A 70 -2.21 -0.93 -21.65
CA TRP A 70 -2.43 0.02 -20.55
C TRP A 70 -1.14 0.30 -19.77
N VAL A 71 -1.13 1.45 -19.09
CA VAL A 71 -0.14 1.83 -18.08
C VAL A 71 -0.87 2.08 -16.77
N ALA A 72 -0.35 1.56 -15.66
CA ALA A 72 -0.83 1.86 -14.32
C ALA A 72 0.35 2.23 -13.43
N ASN A 73 0.21 3.32 -12.68
CA ASN A 73 1.16 3.75 -11.69
C ASN A 73 0.43 4.16 -10.42
N TRP A 74 0.91 3.68 -9.27
CA TRP A 74 0.49 4.17 -7.96
C TRP A 74 1.70 4.35 -7.05
N ASN A 75 2.68 5.10 -7.57
CA ASN A 75 4.00 5.36 -6.98
C ASN A 75 4.89 4.11 -6.85
N ASN A 76 4.54 3.04 -7.54
CA ASN A 76 5.37 1.84 -7.63
C ASN A 76 6.60 2.04 -8.54
N LYS A 77 7.51 1.08 -8.44
CA LYS A 77 8.71 0.95 -9.27
C LYS A 77 8.44 1.13 -10.77
N PRO A 78 9.21 1.98 -11.48
CA PRO A 78 8.97 2.28 -12.89
C PRO A 78 9.43 1.16 -13.85
N ALA A 79 10.45 0.39 -13.47
CA ALA A 79 10.96 -0.74 -14.24
C ALA A 79 11.66 -1.77 -13.34
N PHE A 80 11.68 -3.04 -13.75
CA PHE A 80 12.25 -4.14 -12.96
C PHE A 80 13.70 -3.90 -12.50
N ASN A 81 14.54 -3.36 -13.38
CA ASN A 81 15.96 -3.09 -13.14
C ASN A 81 16.26 -1.70 -12.58
N TRP A 82 15.23 -0.90 -12.26
CA TRP A 82 15.43 0.40 -11.65
C TRP A 82 15.88 0.24 -10.18
N PRO A 83 16.87 0.99 -9.67
CA PRO A 83 17.20 0.92 -8.26
C PRO A 83 16.07 1.51 -7.42
N ASP A 84 15.84 0.96 -6.23
CA ASP A 84 14.84 1.51 -5.31
C ASP A 84 15.21 2.93 -4.89
N ALA A 85 14.20 3.68 -4.45
CA ALA A 85 14.41 5.06 -4.05
C ALA A 85 15.39 5.14 -2.87
N GLY A 86 16.32 6.10 -2.95
CA GLY A 86 17.24 6.38 -1.84
C GLY A 86 16.57 7.09 -0.65
N ASP A 87 15.27 7.36 -0.74
CA ASP A 87 14.47 8.00 0.32
C ASP A 87 13.99 7.02 1.40
N GLY A 88 14.33 5.74 1.28
CA GLY A 88 13.96 4.70 2.21
C GLY A 88 12.83 3.79 1.71
N THR A 89 12.01 4.26 0.76
CA THR A 89 10.83 3.52 0.28
C THR A 89 11.21 2.21 -0.40
N ILE A 90 10.68 1.10 0.11
CA ILE A 90 10.89 -0.23 -0.48
C ILE A 90 9.86 -0.48 -1.60
N TRP A 91 10.34 -0.73 -2.82
CA TRP A 91 9.52 -1.27 -3.90
C TRP A 91 9.50 -2.79 -3.90
N GLY A 92 8.85 -3.33 -2.87
CA GLY A 92 8.78 -4.76 -2.61
C GLY A 92 7.85 -5.52 -3.54
N THR A 93 7.70 -6.82 -3.27
CA THR A 93 6.87 -7.71 -4.09
C THR A 93 5.37 -7.43 -3.98
N THR A 94 4.97 -6.71 -2.92
CA THR A 94 3.59 -6.39 -2.60
C THR A 94 3.46 -4.87 -2.64
N GLN A 95 2.64 -4.36 -3.55
CA GLN A 95 2.49 -2.93 -3.80
C GLN A 95 1.04 -2.61 -4.13
N ARG A 96 0.54 -1.47 -3.67
CA ARG A 96 -0.85 -1.03 -3.87
C ARG A 96 -1.28 -0.97 -5.34
N VAL A 97 -0.35 -0.73 -6.27
CA VAL A 97 -0.62 -0.77 -7.72
C VAL A 97 -1.13 -2.13 -8.21
N GLY A 98 -0.89 -3.20 -7.45
CA GLY A 98 -1.37 -4.54 -7.78
C GLY A 98 -2.90 -4.59 -7.93
N GLU A 99 -3.63 -3.81 -7.14
CA GLU A 99 -5.09 -3.73 -7.18
C GLU A 99 -5.62 -3.19 -8.52
N PRO A 100 -5.31 -1.95 -8.94
CA PRO A 100 -5.77 -1.46 -10.24
C PRO A 100 -5.21 -2.29 -11.40
N MET A 101 -3.99 -2.84 -11.31
CA MET A 101 -3.44 -3.72 -12.35
C MET A 101 -4.23 -5.02 -12.48
N MET A 102 -4.67 -5.63 -11.38
CA MET A 102 -5.52 -6.82 -11.40
C MET A 102 -6.87 -6.51 -12.08
N LEU A 103 -7.50 -5.40 -11.71
CA LEU A 103 -8.77 -4.97 -12.30
C LEU A 103 -8.64 -4.64 -13.79
N LEU A 104 -7.55 -3.99 -14.21
CA LEU A 104 -7.26 -3.72 -15.63
C LEU A 104 -7.03 -5.00 -16.42
N ARG A 105 -6.30 -5.98 -15.87
CA ARG A 105 -6.10 -7.29 -16.53
C ARG A 105 -7.39 -8.10 -16.66
N ALA A 106 -8.27 -8.00 -15.67
CA ALA A 106 -9.57 -8.64 -15.69
C ALA A 106 -10.58 -7.90 -16.59
N SER A 107 -10.27 -6.65 -16.97
CA SER A 107 -11.09 -5.88 -17.90
C SER A 107 -10.87 -6.41 -19.32
N GLY A 108 -11.97 -6.57 -20.06
CA GLY A 108 -11.92 -6.85 -21.49
C GLY A 108 -11.57 -5.58 -22.26
N LYS A 109 -12.54 -5.02 -22.98
CA LYS A 109 -12.36 -3.71 -23.61
C LYS A 109 -12.34 -2.61 -22.54
N LEU A 110 -11.27 -1.83 -22.50
CA LEU A 110 -11.21 -0.62 -21.68
C LEU A 110 -12.17 0.43 -22.27
N THR A 111 -13.12 0.88 -21.46
CA THR A 111 -14.06 1.96 -21.79
C THR A 111 -13.89 3.07 -20.76
N TYR A 112 -14.35 4.28 -21.08
CA TYR A 112 -14.37 5.39 -20.14
C TYR A 112 -15.02 5.00 -18.79
N ALA A 113 -16.21 4.40 -18.85
CA ALA A 113 -16.91 3.93 -17.65
C ALA A 113 -16.16 2.81 -16.93
N GLY A 114 -15.50 1.90 -17.67
CA GLY A 114 -14.69 0.82 -17.12
C GLY A 114 -13.47 1.34 -16.35
N LEU A 115 -12.76 2.34 -16.87
CA LEU A 115 -11.62 2.97 -16.19
C LEU A 115 -12.06 3.68 -14.90
N TRP A 116 -13.22 4.34 -14.91
CA TRP A 116 -13.81 4.90 -13.69
C TRP A 116 -14.28 3.86 -12.70
N HIS A 117 -14.75 2.71 -13.16
CA HIS A 117 -15.02 1.59 -12.28
C HIS A 117 -13.72 1.06 -11.63
N VAL A 118 -12.63 0.90 -12.38
CA VAL A 118 -11.31 0.51 -11.82
C VAL A 118 -10.86 1.47 -10.73
N ALA A 119 -10.90 2.78 -11.00
CA ALA A 119 -10.47 3.80 -10.04
C ALA A 119 -11.31 3.76 -8.75
N ARG A 120 -12.64 3.69 -8.86
CA ARG A 120 -13.55 3.62 -7.69
C ARG A 120 -13.38 2.32 -6.91
N THR A 121 -13.31 1.18 -7.60
CA THR A 121 -13.13 -0.13 -6.95
C THR A 121 -11.79 -0.16 -6.21
N THR A 122 -10.74 0.41 -6.79
CA THR A 122 -9.44 0.57 -6.13
C THR A 122 -9.58 1.45 -4.87
N GLY A 123 -10.24 2.61 -4.99
CA GLY A 123 -10.38 3.56 -3.88
C GLY A 123 -11.23 3.08 -2.70
N GLN A 124 -12.21 2.20 -2.95
CA GLN A 124 -13.05 1.65 -1.89
C GLN A 124 -12.48 0.39 -1.21
N THR A 125 -11.36 -0.15 -1.70
CA THR A 125 -10.80 -1.43 -1.25
C THR A 125 -9.82 -1.23 -0.10
N ASP A 126 -9.97 -2.01 0.98
CA ASP A 126 -8.91 -2.19 1.96
C ASP A 126 -7.83 -3.09 1.37
N LEU A 127 -6.65 -2.52 1.16
CA LEU A 127 -5.56 -3.19 0.46
C LEU A 127 -5.04 -4.43 1.22
N ARG A 128 -5.27 -4.58 2.52
CA ARG A 128 -4.92 -5.82 3.26
C ARG A 128 -5.74 -7.03 2.80
N ALA A 129 -6.89 -6.80 2.17
CA ALA A 129 -7.71 -7.84 1.58
C ALA A 129 -7.09 -8.44 0.31
N THR A 130 -6.30 -7.66 -0.44
CA THR A 130 -5.76 -8.06 -1.76
C THR A 130 -4.24 -8.22 -1.76
N LEU A 131 -3.53 -7.58 -0.84
CA LEU A 131 -2.06 -7.62 -0.70
C LEU A 131 -1.54 -8.77 0.17
N GLY A 132 -2.17 -9.95 0.07
CA GLY A 132 -1.65 -11.21 0.61
C GLY A 132 -1.83 -11.46 2.12
N PHE A 133 -2.06 -10.43 2.93
CA PHE A 133 -2.31 -10.57 4.37
C PHE A 133 -3.58 -11.36 4.70
N LYS A 134 -4.67 -11.10 3.98
CA LYS A 134 -5.89 -11.91 4.05
C LYS A 134 -5.59 -13.41 3.94
N ARG A 135 -4.73 -13.80 3.00
CA ARG A 135 -4.38 -15.22 2.77
C ARG A 135 -3.64 -15.83 3.96
N LEU A 136 -2.77 -15.07 4.65
CA LEU A 136 -2.09 -15.55 5.86
C LEU A 136 -3.09 -15.90 6.96
N LEU A 137 -4.13 -15.08 7.14
CA LEU A 137 -5.20 -15.32 8.10
C LEU A 137 -6.12 -16.48 7.67
N THR A 138 -6.56 -16.51 6.41
CA THR A 138 -7.54 -17.49 5.93
C THR A 138 -6.96 -18.89 5.67
N SER A 139 -5.63 -19.02 5.67
CA SER A 139 -4.94 -20.31 5.54
C SER A 139 -4.68 -21.00 6.89
N LEU A 140 -5.13 -20.44 8.01
CA LEU A 140 -4.98 -21.08 9.32
C LEU A 140 -5.78 -22.40 9.40
N HIS A 141 -5.22 -23.38 10.11
CA HIS A 141 -5.84 -24.67 10.37
C HIS A 141 -5.98 -24.94 11.87
N GLY A 142 -6.81 -25.93 12.25
CA GLY A 142 -7.00 -26.30 13.66
C GLY A 142 -7.71 -25.22 14.50
N LEU A 143 -8.53 -24.40 13.84
CA LEU A 143 -9.30 -23.30 14.44
C LEU A 143 -10.41 -23.82 15.37
N THR A 144 -10.71 -23.09 16.43
CA THR A 144 -11.91 -23.25 17.26
C THR A 144 -13.17 -22.87 16.45
N PRO A 145 -14.38 -23.19 16.94
CA PRO A 145 -15.62 -22.75 16.26
C PRO A 145 -15.72 -21.23 16.08
N LEU A 146 -15.31 -20.44 17.08
CA LEU A 146 -15.36 -18.98 17.00
C LEU A 146 -14.32 -18.44 16.01
N GLU A 147 -13.08 -18.92 16.06
CA GLU A 147 -12.04 -18.54 15.09
C GLU A 147 -12.47 -18.90 13.66
N ARG A 148 -13.07 -20.08 13.44
CA ARG A 148 -13.59 -20.45 12.11
C ARG A 148 -14.65 -19.48 11.60
N ASN A 149 -15.56 -19.02 12.46
CA ASN A 149 -16.59 -18.05 12.08
C ASN A 149 -15.93 -16.71 11.65
N VAL A 150 -15.02 -16.20 12.48
CA VAL A 150 -14.30 -14.94 12.24
C VAL A 150 -13.45 -15.01 10.96
N VAL A 151 -12.69 -16.09 10.78
CA VAL A 151 -11.91 -16.31 9.55
C VAL A 151 -12.82 -16.49 8.33
N GLY A 152 -13.97 -17.14 8.49
CA GLY A 152 -14.97 -17.30 7.43
C GLY A 152 -15.52 -15.96 6.93
N ILE A 153 -15.81 -15.03 7.85
CA ILE A 153 -16.24 -13.66 7.52
C ILE A 153 -15.17 -12.95 6.68
N VAL A 154 -13.91 -12.98 7.10
CA VAL A 154 -12.82 -12.36 6.35
C VAL A 154 -12.60 -13.04 5.00
N ASN A 155 -12.68 -14.38 4.95
CA ASN A 155 -12.52 -15.14 3.72
C ASN A 155 -13.56 -14.78 2.65
N ALA A 156 -14.82 -14.61 3.05
CA ALA A 156 -15.91 -14.23 2.15
C ALA A 156 -15.84 -12.76 1.67
N TRP A 157 -15.08 -11.91 2.34
CA TRP A 157 -15.02 -10.49 2.04
C TRP A 157 -14.13 -10.18 0.84
N ASN A 158 -14.64 -9.39 -0.11
CA ASN A 158 -13.92 -8.98 -1.31
C ASN A 158 -13.00 -7.76 -1.12
N GLY A 159 -12.87 -7.24 0.10
CA GLY A 159 -12.07 -6.05 0.41
C GLY A 159 -12.82 -4.72 0.32
N SER A 160 -14.06 -4.70 -0.16
CA SER A 160 -14.87 -3.48 -0.21
C SER A 160 -15.15 -2.95 1.19
N ALA A 161 -14.48 -1.86 1.57
CA ALA A 161 -14.49 -1.28 2.91
C ALA A 161 -15.07 0.14 2.92
N PHE A 162 -14.70 0.96 1.94
CA PHE A 162 -14.90 2.41 2.01
C PHE A 162 -15.94 2.89 1.00
N TYR A 163 -16.18 4.20 0.97
CA TYR A 163 -17.13 4.79 0.03
C TYR A 163 -16.69 4.57 -1.43
N PRO A 164 -17.63 4.36 -2.37
CA PRO A 164 -19.07 4.23 -2.15
C PRO A 164 -19.52 2.84 -1.73
N GLY A 165 -18.91 1.77 -2.26
CA GLY A 165 -19.49 0.42 -2.20
C GLY A 165 -19.41 -0.29 -0.85
N GLY A 166 -18.49 0.11 0.03
CA GLY A 166 -18.33 -0.44 1.38
C GLY A 166 -19.02 0.36 2.48
N ALA A 167 -19.66 1.48 2.15
CA ALA A 167 -20.26 2.39 3.12
C ALA A 167 -21.73 2.07 3.43
N CYS A 168 -22.07 1.98 4.72
CA CYS A 168 -23.41 1.81 5.25
C CYS A 168 -23.73 2.95 6.21
N GLY A 169 -24.05 4.13 5.66
CA GLY A 169 -24.22 5.36 6.43
C GLY A 169 -22.90 5.77 7.09
N ALA A 170 -22.90 5.92 8.41
CA ALA A 170 -21.72 6.32 9.18
C ALA A 170 -20.75 5.15 9.50
N GLN A 171 -20.96 3.96 8.94
CA GLN A 171 -20.19 2.75 9.23
C GLN A 171 -19.67 2.08 7.96
N VAL A 172 -18.62 1.27 8.11
CA VAL A 172 -18.24 0.26 7.12
C VAL A 172 -19.23 -0.90 7.20
N CYS A 173 -19.80 -1.31 6.07
CA CYS A 173 -20.84 -2.35 6.00
C CYS A 173 -20.37 -3.71 6.51
N SER A 174 -19.16 -4.11 6.12
CA SER A 174 -18.66 -5.47 6.32
C SER A 174 -18.05 -5.64 7.72
N PRO A 175 -18.44 -6.70 8.48
CA PRO A 175 -17.75 -7.07 9.72
C PRO A 175 -16.29 -7.51 9.49
N ALA A 176 -15.91 -7.85 8.26
CA ALA A 176 -14.54 -8.22 7.95
C ALA A 176 -13.56 -7.06 8.15
N PHE A 177 -13.98 -5.81 7.95
CA PHE A 177 -13.11 -4.65 8.11
C PHE A 177 -12.59 -4.49 9.55
N PRO A 178 -13.44 -4.38 10.61
CA PRO A 178 -12.93 -4.31 11.99
C PRO A 178 -12.14 -5.56 12.41
N ILE A 179 -12.47 -6.75 11.87
CA ILE A 179 -11.69 -7.98 12.12
C ILE A 179 -10.28 -7.85 11.54
N MET A 180 -10.19 -7.47 10.27
CA MET A 180 -8.93 -7.29 9.55
C MET A 180 -8.08 -6.21 10.22
N GLU A 181 -8.69 -5.09 10.60
CA GLU A 181 -8.07 -4.00 11.33
C GLU A 181 -7.47 -4.45 12.68
N ALA A 182 -8.26 -5.11 13.52
CA ALA A 182 -7.81 -5.57 14.83
C ALA A 182 -6.74 -6.66 14.73
N TRP A 183 -6.91 -7.61 13.79
CA TRP A 183 -5.91 -8.66 13.55
C TRP A 183 -4.59 -8.08 13.06
N PHE A 184 -4.63 -7.11 12.14
CA PHE A 184 -3.42 -6.51 11.59
C PHE A 184 -2.65 -5.80 12.69
N LYS A 185 -3.31 -4.94 13.48
CA LYS A 185 -2.69 -4.26 14.63
C LYS A 185 -2.10 -5.23 15.65
N ALA A 186 -2.80 -6.33 15.96
CA ALA A 186 -2.27 -7.36 16.86
C ALA A 186 -1.06 -8.09 16.27
N LEU A 187 -1.09 -8.37 14.96
CA LEU A 187 0.02 -8.99 14.24
C LEU A 187 1.27 -8.11 14.28
N GLU A 188 1.10 -6.81 14.01
CA GLU A 188 2.17 -5.83 14.11
C GLU A 188 2.75 -5.72 15.51
N ALA A 189 1.89 -5.66 16.53
CA ALA A 189 2.35 -5.58 17.92
C ALA A 189 3.18 -6.81 18.30
N ARG A 190 2.71 -8.01 17.94
CA ARG A 190 3.40 -9.27 18.26
C ARG A 190 4.70 -9.45 17.47
N ALA A 191 4.66 -9.20 16.17
CA ALA A 191 5.84 -9.28 15.31
C ALA A 191 6.89 -8.25 15.73
N GLY A 192 6.46 -7.01 15.94
CA GLY A 192 7.31 -5.93 16.39
C GLY A 192 7.99 -6.26 17.71
N ALA A 193 7.22 -6.67 18.72
CA ALA A 193 7.77 -7.06 20.02
C ALA A 193 8.79 -8.20 19.92
N ALA A 194 8.53 -9.21 19.08
CA ALA A 194 9.44 -10.34 18.91
C ALA A 194 10.76 -9.96 18.22
N VAL A 195 10.71 -9.05 17.24
CA VAL A 195 11.88 -8.72 16.41
C VAL A 195 12.64 -7.49 16.94
N PHE A 196 11.92 -6.42 17.27
CA PHE A 196 12.50 -5.12 17.60
C PHE A 196 12.45 -4.78 19.09
N GLY A 197 11.77 -5.60 19.91
CA GLY A 197 11.72 -5.43 21.36
C GLY A 197 13.08 -5.21 22.03
N PRO A 198 14.12 -6.01 21.71
CA PRO A 198 15.46 -5.80 22.28
C PRO A 198 16.08 -4.43 21.98
N ALA A 199 15.75 -3.82 20.84
CA ALA A 199 16.27 -2.52 20.43
C ALA A 199 15.41 -1.34 20.93
N LEU A 200 14.11 -1.55 21.13
CA LEU A 200 13.14 -0.49 21.43
C LEU A 200 12.68 -0.44 22.90
N GLY A 201 13.04 -1.44 23.71
CA GLY A 201 12.73 -1.49 25.13
C GLY A 201 11.22 -1.53 25.39
N ASN A 202 10.72 -0.69 26.30
CA ASN A 202 9.32 -0.68 26.75
C ASN A 202 8.38 0.16 25.88
N LYS A 203 8.82 0.67 24.74
CA LYS A 203 7.95 1.45 23.84
C LYS A 203 6.88 0.55 23.22
N PRO A 204 5.70 1.08 22.87
CA PRO A 204 4.76 0.38 22.00
C PRO A 204 5.47 0.07 20.68
N VAL A 205 5.87 -1.19 20.49
CA VAL A 205 6.89 -1.52 19.49
C VAL A 205 6.40 -1.28 18.08
N ALA A 206 5.14 -1.62 17.77
CA ALA A 206 4.55 -1.35 16.47
C ALA A 206 4.54 0.15 16.14
N ASP A 207 4.08 1.00 17.08
CA ASP A 207 4.06 2.45 16.87
C ASP A 207 5.47 3.02 16.71
N ALA A 208 6.43 2.52 17.49
CA ALA A 208 7.82 2.96 17.41
C ALA A 208 8.49 2.57 16.08
N VAL A 209 8.21 1.37 15.56
CA VAL A 209 8.70 0.94 14.24
C VAL A 209 8.03 1.76 13.13
N ARG A 210 6.70 1.93 13.19
CA ARG A 210 5.95 2.76 12.23
C ARG A 210 6.43 4.21 12.22
N ALA A 211 6.77 4.78 13.37
CA ALA A 211 7.34 6.12 13.45
C ALA A 211 8.69 6.24 12.73
N PHE A 212 9.43 5.14 12.58
CA PHE A 212 10.70 5.10 11.85
C PHE A 212 10.52 4.81 10.35
N THR A 213 9.52 3.99 9.98
CA THR A 213 9.30 3.53 8.60
C THR A 213 8.33 4.39 7.80
N ARG A 214 7.60 5.30 8.44
CA ARG A 214 6.70 6.23 7.75
C ARG A 214 7.47 7.44 7.23
N THR A 215 7.24 7.78 5.97
CA THR A 215 7.74 9.03 5.40
C THR A 215 7.12 10.22 6.14
N PRO A 216 7.92 11.19 6.63
CA PRO A 216 7.39 12.40 7.26
C PRO A 216 6.41 13.12 6.32
N GLY A 217 5.17 13.32 6.77
CA GLY A 217 4.11 14.00 6.01
C GLY A 217 3.09 13.09 5.35
N THR A 218 3.31 11.78 5.27
CA THR A 218 2.27 10.80 4.88
C THR A 218 1.63 10.23 6.13
N THR A 219 0.50 10.78 6.56
CA THR A 219 -0.36 10.19 7.60
C THR A 219 -1.40 9.24 7.00
N SER A 220 -0.98 8.44 6.02
CA SER A 220 -1.86 7.47 5.36
C SER A 220 -2.21 6.36 6.36
N PRO A 221 -3.49 6.02 6.54
CA PRO A 221 -3.89 4.90 7.38
C PRO A 221 -3.35 3.56 6.84
N GLU A 222 -3.27 2.53 7.70
CA GLU A 222 -2.69 1.22 7.37
C GLU A 222 -3.44 0.45 6.26
N PHE A 223 -4.66 0.88 5.92
CA PHE A 223 -5.47 0.33 4.82
C PHE A 223 -5.26 1.07 3.49
N GLU A 224 -4.58 2.22 3.48
CA GLU A 224 -4.37 3.09 2.31
C GLU A 224 -3.01 2.85 1.62
N PHE A 225 -1.97 2.69 2.43
CA PHE A 225 -0.58 2.64 1.98
C PHE A 225 0.18 1.56 2.75
N PHE A 226 1.01 0.79 2.02
CA PHE A 226 1.86 -0.25 2.60
C PHE A 226 3.25 0.33 2.74
N ASP A 227 3.63 0.59 3.98
CA ASP A 227 4.94 1.14 4.31
C ASP A 227 6.00 0.02 4.41
N ASP A 228 7.25 0.41 4.70
CA ASP A 228 8.36 -0.53 4.79
C ASP A 228 8.18 -1.55 5.92
N TYR A 229 7.41 -1.21 6.97
CA TYR A 229 7.12 -2.15 8.03
C TYR A 229 6.12 -3.21 7.56
N ASP A 230 5.08 -2.81 6.82
CA ASP A 230 4.13 -3.75 6.23
C ASP A 230 4.82 -4.70 5.23
N GLN A 231 5.75 -4.19 4.42
CA GLN A 231 6.54 -5.01 3.50
C GLN A 231 7.48 -5.97 4.27
N PHE A 232 8.16 -5.50 5.32
CA PHE A 232 8.96 -6.35 6.21
C PHE A 232 8.12 -7.49 6.82
N LEU A 233 6.94 -7.15 7.36
CA LEU A 233 6.02 -8.13 7.93
C LEU A 233 5.61 -9.16 6.89
N PHE A 234 5.26 -8.71 5.67
CA PHE A 234 4.88 -9.61 4.60
C PHE A 234 6.01 -10.56 4.22
N ASP A 235 7.24 -10.07 4.03
CA ASP A 235 8.38 -10.90 3.66
C ASP A 235 8.75 -11.89 4.77
N MET A 236 8.70 -11.45 6.02
CA MET A 236 8.92 -12.30 7.19
C MET A 236 7.88 -13.42 7.27
N LEU A 237 6.59 -13.09 7.16
CA LEU A 237 5.49 -14.04 7.31
C LEU A 237 5.35 -14.99 6.12
N SER A 238 5.73 -14.54 4.92
CA SER A 238 5.69 -15.36 3.70
C SER A 238 6.95 -16.18 3.46
N GLY A 239 7.96 -16.08 4.34
CA GLY A 239 9.23 -16.80 4.22
C GLY A 239 10.15 -16.24 3.11
N ARG A 240 9.94 -14.99 2.69
CA ARG A 240 10.77 -14.29 1.69
C ARG A 240 11.91 -13.50 2.33
N ALA A 241 11.88 -13.31 3.66
CA ALA A 241 13.00 -12.73 4.39
C ALA A 241 14.28 -13.55 4.16
N HIS A 242 15.31 -12.90 3.62
CA HIS A 242 16.61 -13.52 3.38
C HIS A 242 17.55 -13.31 4.57
N GLY A 243 18.27 -14.37 4.96
CA GLY A 243 19.39 -14.26 5.90
C GLY A 243 19.03 -14.19 7.40
N ALA A 244 17.74 -14.27 7.76
CA ALA A 244 17.31 -14.33 9.17
C ALA A 244 15.99 -15.09 9.35
N ALA A 245 15.92 -15.89 10.42
CA ALA A 245 14.68 -16.49 10.91
C ALA A 245 14.14 -15.64 12.07
N TYR A 246 13.38 -14.59 11.74
CA TYR A 246 12.89 -13.63 12.73
C TYR A 246 11.88 -14.23 13.71
N ILE A 247 11.04 -15.15 13.25
CA ILE A 247 9.95 -15.76 14.04
C ILE A 247 10.04 -17.27 13.94
N ALA A 248 10.01 -17.95 15.09
CA ALA A 248 10.12 -19.41 15.15
C ALA A 248 8.93 -20.15 14.51
N SER A 249 7.73 -19.55 14.49
CA SER A 249 6.54 -20.17 13.92
C SER A 249 5.52 -19.12 13.47
N VAL A 250 5.47 -18.85 12.16
CA VAL A 250 4.49 -17.93 11.54
C VAL A 250 3.03 -18.31 11.85
N PRO A 251 2.57 -19.58 11.70
CA PRO A 251 1.17 -19.90 11.96
C PRO A 251 0.75 -19.63 13.41
N ARG A 252 1.66 -19.87 14.36
CA ARG A 252 1.44 -19.57 15.79
C ARG A 252 1.31 -18.06 16.04
N LEU A 253 2.17 -17.25 15.42
CA LEU A 253 2.11 -15.79 15.51
C LEU A 253 0.79 -15.24 14.93
N VAL A 254 0.44 -15.69 13.72
CA VAL A 254 -0.77 -15.27 13.01
C VAL A 254 -2.04 -15.67 13.76
N ARG A 255 -2.06 -16.88 14.35
CA ARG A 255 -3.18 -17.32 15.20
C ARG A 255 -3.27 -16.55 16.51
N ALA A 256 -2.14 -16.31 17.18
CA ALA A 256 -2.16 -15.53 18.42
C ALA A 256 -2.63 -14.07 18.21
N ALA A 257 -2.32 -13.48 17.04
CA ALA A 257 -2.90 -12.19 16.65
C ALA A 257 -4.41 -12.26 16.39
N LEU A 258 -4.92 -13.39 15.86
CA LEU A 258 -6.36 -13.63 15.72
C LEU A 258 -7.04 -13.73 17.08
N ASP A 259 -6.44 -14.46 18.03
CA ASP A 259 -6.98 -14.57 19.38
C ASP A 259 -7.10 -13.20 20.06
N ASP A 260 -6.08 -12.34 19.94
CA ASP A 260 -6.11 -10.97 20.47
C ASP A 260 -7.21 -10.13 19.81
N ALA A 261 -7.34 -10.20 18.49
CA ALA A 261 -8.36 -9.46 17.75
C ALA A 261 -9.78 -9.87 18.16
N ILE A 262 -10.02 -11.19 18.31
CA ILE A 262 -11.31 -11.72 18.77
C ILE A 262 -11.61 -11.28 20.20
N ALA A 263 -10.62 -11.36 21.10
CA ALA A 263 -10.78 -10.93 22.48
C ALA A 263 -11.11 -9.43 22.57
N GLN A 264 -10.39 -8.60 21.80
CA GLN A 264 -10.63 -7.17 21.72
C GLN A 264 -12.04 -6.86 21.20
N LEU A 265 -12.43 -7.41 20.06
CA LEU A 265 -13.72 -7.11 19.43
C LEU A 265 -14.89 -7.67 20.24
N THR A 266 -14.72 -8.83 20.87
CA THR A 266 -15.72 -9.40 21.77
C THR A 266 -15.97 -8.49 22.98
N LYS A 267 -14.89 -7.96 23.57
CA LYS A 267 -14.98 -7.01 24.68
C LYS A 267 -15.66 -5.70 24.27
N GLN A 268 -15.39 -5.21 23.06
CA GLN A 268 -15.88 -3.91 22.58
C GLN A 268 -17.30 -3.97 22.00
N GLN A 269 -17.67 -5.08 21.36
CA GLN A 269 -18.85 -5.15 20.49
C GLN A 269 -19.71 -6.41 20.71
N GLY A 270 -19.39 -7.24 21.70
CA GLY A 270 -20.13 -8.45 22.05
C GLY A 270 -19.67 -9.70 21.28
N SER A 271 -20.24 -10.85 21.63
CA SER A 271 -19.75 -12.18 21.21
C SER A 271 -20.09 -12.59 19.77
N ASP A 272 -20.96 -11.85 19.09
CA ASP A 272 -21.41 -12.19 17.73
C ASP A 272 -20.56 -11.45 16.68
N PRO A 273 -19.63 -12.13 15.98
CA PRO A 273 -18.74 -11.48 15.03
C PRO A 273 -19.45 -10.93 13.80
N THR A 274 -20.67 -11.38 13.50
CA THR A 274 -21.45 -10.87 12.36
C THR A 274 -21.95 -9.44 12.59
N LYS A 275 -21.99 -9.00 13.85
CA LYS A 275 -22.45 -7.67 14.27
C LYS A 275 -21.34 -6.65 14.46
N TRP A 276 -20.08 -7.08 14.43
CA TRP A 276 -18.96 -6.15 14.59
C TRP A 276 -18.93 -5.14 13.44
N ARG A 277 -18.82 -3.85 13.77
CA ARG A 277 -18.76 -2.74 12.81
C ARG A 277 -17.66 -1.77 13.21
N ALA A 278 -17.16 -1.02 12.23
CA ALA A 278 -16.29 0.11 12.45
C ALA A 278 -16.97 1.38 11.93
N PRO A 279 -16.71 2.55 12.53
CA PRO A 279 -17.10 3.82 11.92
C PRO A 279 -16.44 3.96 10.54
N MET A 280 -17.14 4.60 9.61
CA MET A 280 -16.58 4.96 8.31
C MET A 280 -15.53 6.05 8.52
N PRO A 281 -14.25 5.83 8.16
CA PRO A 281 -13.25 6.90 8.19
C PRO A 281 -13.71 8.08 7.32
N GLN A 282 -13.25 9.27 7.64
CA GLN A 282 -13.63 10.49 6.93
C GLN A 282 -12.40 11.16 6.34
N ILE A 283 -12.54 11.74 5.15
CA ILE A 283 -11.60 12.71 4.61
C ILE A 283 -11.94 14.07 5.22
N THR A 284 -10.93 14.68 5.83
CA THR A 284 -10.98 16.06 6.32
C THR A 284 -10.18 16.93 5.36
N PHE A 285 -10.79 18.00 4.89
CA PHE A 285 -10.11 19.00 4.07
C PHE A 285 -9.39 19.97 5.00
N GLN A 286 -8.05 20.03 4.90
CA GLN A 286 -7.29 21.01 5.65
C GLN A 286 -7.58 22.41 5.11
N GLU A 287 -8.05 23.28 5.99
CA GLU A 287 -8.30 24.69 5.66
C GLU A 287 -6.99 25.47 5.71
N LEU A 288 -6.63 26.10 4.59
CA LEU A 288 -5.52 27.06 4.54
C LEU A 288 -6.00 28.52 4.57
N ASP A 289 -7.33 28.77 4.46
CA ASP A 289 -7.98 30.09 4.37
C ASP A 289 -9.45 30.05 4.87
N VAL A 290 -10.22 31.13 4.64
CA VAL A 290 -11.62 31.35 5.08
C VAL A 290 -12.64 30.49 4.33
N GLY A 291 -12.82 29.24 4.76
CA GLY A 291 -13.98 28.44 4.39
C GLY A 291 -13.91 27.00 4.89
N ALA A 292 -14.89 26.60 5.69
CA ALA A 292 -15.02 25.24 6.16
C ALA A 292 -15.74 24.34 5.15
N VAL A 293 -15.02 23.35 4.62
CA VAL A 293 -15.60 22.28 3.81
C VAL A 293 -15.92 21.12 4.73
N GLY A 294 -17.16 20.61 4.66
CA GLY A 294 -17.56 19.44 5.42
C GLY A 294 -16.69 18.22 5.11
N THR A 295 -16.59 17.31 6.07
CA THR A 295 -15.93 16.02 5.83
C THR A 295 -16.75 15.17 4.87
N ILE A 296 -16.06 14.27 4.18
CA ILE A 296 -16.71 13.26 3.33
C ILE A 296 -16.29 11.86 3.76
N PRO A 297 -17.11 10.83 3.51
CA PRO A 297 -16.68 9.44 3.70
C PRO A 297 -15.37 9.16 2.98
N TRP A 298 -14.52 8.37 3.62
CA TRP A 298 -13.21 8.03 3.08
C TRP A 298 -13.31 7.25 1.78
N GLU A 299 -12.40 7.58 0.86
CA GLU A 299 -12.09 6.86 -0.37
C GLU A 299 -10.59 7.04 -0.60
N ASN A 300 -9.86 5.97 -0.89
CA ASN A 300 -8.44 6.03 -1.21
C ASN A 300 -8.24 6.52 -2.66
N ARG A 301 -8.39 7.83 -2.86
CA ARG A 301 -8.41 8.49 -4.17
C ARG A 301 -7.45 9.68 -4.23
N GLY A 302 -7.15 10.11 -5.46
CA GLY A 302 -6.52 11.40 -5.67
C GLY A 302 -7.39 12.55 -5.17
N THR A 303 -6.75 13.66 -4.78
CA THR A 303 -7.44 14.90 -4.37
C THR A 303 -8.44 15.36 -5.43
N TRP A 304 -8.09 15.19 -6.71
CA TRP A 304 -8.94 15.36 -7.87
C TRP A 304 -8.82 14.13 -8.79
N GLY A 305 -9.74 13.99 -9.74
CA GLY A 305 -9.70 12.93 -10.74
C GLY A 305 -10.19 13.43 -12.09
N GLN A 306 -9.55 12.97 -13.15
CA GLN A 306 -9.93 13.26 -14.54
C GLN A 306 -9.86 11.98 -15.35
N ALA A 307 -10.82 11.84 -16.24
CA ALA A 307 -10.81 10.85 -17.29
C ALA A 307 -11.00 11.59 -18.61
N VAL A 308 -10.24 11.20 -19.62
CA VAL A 308 -10.28 11.77 -20.97
C VAL A 308 -10.44 10.61 -21.94
N GLU A 309 -11.38 10.74 -22.86
CA GLU A 309 -11.54 9.86 -24.01
C GLU A 309 -11.19 10.69 -25.25
N LEU A 310 -10.23 10.20 -26.04
CA LEU A 310 -9.77 10.86 -27.25
C LEU A 310 -10.53 10.29 -28.45
N PRO A 311 -10.91 11.15 -29.42
CA PRO A 311 -11.80 10.79 -30.52
C PRO A 311 -11.19 9.80 -31.52
#